data_AF-A0AAE1GY36-F1
#
_entry.id   AF-A0AAE1GY36-F1
#
_cell.length_a   1.000
_cell.length_b   1.000
_cell.length_c   1.000
_cell.angle_alpha   90.00
_cell.angle_beta   90.00
_cell.angle_gamma   90.00
#
_symmetry.space_group_name_H-M   'P 1'
#
loop_
_entity.id
_entity.type
_entity.pdbx_description
1 polymer ?
#
loop_
_entity_poly.entity_id
_entity_poly.type
_entity_poly.pdbx_seq_one_letter_code
_entity_poly.pdbx_strand_id
1 'polypeptide(L)'
;MIIDKTEAERGDILGGPAIQRMLAQQTLYARLSFTNAMEQFEKELERYSNGLRQYVAKQIAIVGGDPDLDYAESCIENGKIHAFVDNYQLEERQARDMLEAVTLRQQELEALERTIVEVRDLFVETALLVAAQGSVIDNIELHVERAAAEAASGRKQLKSAGKKKRSALKKKAILGAIGSAVAVGLITTVVIL
;
A
#
# COMPACT_ATOMS: atom_id res chain seq x y z
N MET A 1 -28.06 1.01 -32.61
CA MET A 1 -28.01 1.70 -31.30
C MET A 1 -28.24 0.75 -30.12
N ILE A 2 -27.71 -0.49 -30.18
CA ILE A 2 -27.81 -1.49 -29.09
C ILE A 2 -26.41 -1.97 -28.66
N ILE A 3 -25.39 -1.79 -29.49
CA ILE A 3 -24.01 -2.24 -29.23
C ILE A 3 -23.26 -1.29 -28.28
N ASP A 4 -23.65 -0.02 -28.18
CA ASP A 4 -22.95 0.98 -27.35
C ASP A 4 -23.28 0.84 -25.83
N LYS A 5 -24.42 0.25 -25.49
CA LYS A 5 -24.84 0.06 -24.09
C LYS A 5 -24.10 -1.07 -23.38
N THR A 6 -23.57 -2.03 -24.13
CA THR A 6 -22.93 -3.23 -23.56
C THR A 6 -21.47 -3.00 -23.19
N GLU A 7 -20.77 -2.05 -23.82
CA GLU A 7 -19.42 -1.64 -23.40
C GLU A 7 -19.43 -0.74 -22.16
N ALA A 8 -20.45 0.12 -22.03
CA ALA A 8 -20.64 0.96 -20.85
C ALA A 8 -20.94 0.13 -19.58
N GLU A 9 -21.71 -0.96 -19.69
CA GLU A 9 -21.95 -1.90 -18.58
C GLU A 9 -20.74 -2.80 -18.28
N ARG A 10 -19.87 -3.05 -19.27
CA ARG A 10 -18.64 -3.85 -19.08
C ARG A 10 -17.56 -3.13 -18.28
N GLY A 11 -17.52 -1.79 -18.38
CA GLY A 11 -16.68 -0.93 -17.53
C GLY A 11 -17.16 -0.85 -16.07
N ASP A 12 -18.45 -1.05 -15.82
CA ASP A 12 -19.08 -0.94 -14.50
C ASP A 12 -18.91 -2.24 -13.66
N ILE A 13 -18.91 -3.40 -14.31
CA ILE A 13 -18.73 -4.71 -13.64
C ILE A 13 -17.29 -5.02 -13.19
N LEU A 14 -16.26 -4.44 -13.81
CA LEU A 14 -14.87 -4.63 -13.39
C LEU A 14 -14.39 -3.59 -12.37
N GLY A 15 -15.18 -2.53 -12.14
CA GLY A 15 -14.72 -1.32 -11.44
C GLY A 15 -15.71 -0.75 -10.45
N GLY A 16 -16.62 -1.55 -9.90
CA GLY A 16 -17.59 -1.06 -8.91
C GLY A 16 -16.91 -0.32 -7.75
N PRO A 17 -17.56 0.70 -7.14
CA PRO A 17 -16.94 1.56 -6.11
C PRO A 17 -16.36 0.78 -4.91
N ALA A 18 -16.88 -0.42 -4.64
CA ALA A 18 -16.35 -1.30 -3.59
C ALA A 18 -15.01 -1.96 -3.98
N ILE A 19 -14.87 -2.41 -5.23
CA ILE A 19 -13.64 -3.04 -5.74
C ILE A 19 -12.52 -2.00 -5.85
N GLN A 20 -12.84 -0.79 -6.32
CA GLN A 20 -11.88 0.32 -6.36
C GLN A 20 -11.38 0.70 -4.96
N ARG A 21 -12.27 0.75 -3.96
CA ARG A 21 -11.89 1.01 -2.56
C ARG A 21 -11.01 -0.09 -1.99
N MET A 22 -11.35 -1.35 -2.24
CA MET A 22 -10.57 -2.50 -1.77
C MET A 22 -9.16 -2.50 -2.38
N LEU A 23 -9.06 -2.29 -3.70
CA LEU A 23 -7.77 -2.18 -4.40
C LEU A 23 -6.93 -1.05 -3.84
N ALA A 24 -7.52 0.13 -3.65
CA ALA A 24 -6.82 1.29 -3.13
C ALA A 24 -6.33 1.11 -1.68
N GLN A 25 -7.13 0.44 -0.84
CA GLN A 25 -6.71 0.07 0.52
C GLN A 25 -5.57 -0.96 0.50
N GLN A 26 -5.61 -1.91 -0.44
CA GLN A 26 -4.58 -2.92 -0.61
C GLN A 26 -3.25 -2.31 -1.08
N THR A 27 -3.28 -1.36 -2.03
CA THR A 27 -2.07 -0.60 -2.43
C THR A 27 -1.52 0.25 -1.29
N LEU A 28 -2.38 0.86 -0.47
CA LEU A 28 -1.95 1.68 0.67
C LEU A 28 -1.29 0.83 1.77
N TYR A 29 -1.81 -0.37 2.02
CA TYR A 29 -1.19 -1.33 2.93
C TYR A 29 0.17 -1.81 2.41
N ALA A 30 0.25 -2.18 1.12
CA ALA A 30 1.49 -2.59 0.49
C ALA A 30 2.56 -1.50 0.58
N ARG A 31 2.17 -0.22 0.38
CA ARG A 31 3.03 0.95 0.58
C ARG A 31 3.59 1.01 2.00
N LEU A 32 2.72 0.96 3.01
CA LEU A 32 3.14 1.09 4.41
C LEU A 32 4.10 -0.04 4.81
N SER A 33 3.80 -1.27 4.37
CA SER A 33 4.65 -2.43 4.59
C SER A 33 6.00 -2.28 3.91
N PHE A 34 6.04 -1.76 2.68
CA PHE A 34 7.28 -1.54 1.93
C PHE A 34 8.14 -0.46 2.59
N THR A 35 7.55 0.68 2.99
CA THR A 35 8.27 1.73 3.73
C THR A 35 8.84 1.21 5.05
N ASN A 36 8.07 0.41 5.81
CA ASN A 36 8.55 -0.18 7.06
C ASN A 36 9.68 -1.20 6.84
N ALA A 37 9.63 -1.98 5.75
CA ALA A 37 10.69 -2.91 5.40
C ALA A 37 11.98 -2.15 4.99
N MET A 38 11.82 -1.02 4.30
CA MET A 38 12.92 -0.14 3.91
C MET A 38 13.63 0.49 5.10
N GLU A 39 12.88 1.01 6.07
CA GLU A 39 13.49 1.59 7.28
C GLU A 39 14.29 0.54 8.06
N GLN A 40 13.82 -0.71 8.07
CA GLN A 40 14.57 -1.82 8.66
C GLN A 40 15.83 -2.16 7.86
N PHE A 41 15.75 -2.16 6.53
CA PHE A 41 16.90 -2.39 5.67
C PHE A 41 17.97 -1.31 5.84
N GLU A 42 17.58 -0.03 5.87
CA GLU A 42 18.50 1.11 6.08
C GLU A 42 19.22 1.02 7.43
N LYS A 43 18.49 0.65 8.50
CA LYS A 43 19.08 0.41 9.82
C LYS A 43 20.10 -0.73 9.83
N GLU A 44 19.82 -1.83 9.15
CA GLU A 44 20.76 -2.95 9.03
C GLU A 44 21.97 -2.57 8.16
N LEU A 45 21.76 -1.75 7.15
CA LEU A 45 22.83 -1.21 6.30
C LEU A 45 23.80 -0.33 7.09
N GLU A 46 23.26 0.59 7.89
CA GLU A 46 24.06 1.48 8.74
C GLU A 46 24.86 0.67 9.77
N ARG A 47 24.23 -0.33 10.39
CA ARG A 47 24.90 -1.28 11.30
C ARG A 47 26.05 -2.01 10.61
N TYR A 48 25.81 -2.51 9.41
CA TYR A 48 26.83 -3.24 8.64
C TYR A 48 28.00 -2.33 8.25
N SER A 49 27.72 -1.15 7.71
CA SER A 49 28.74 -0.14 7.35
C SER A 49 29.62 0.22 8.55
N ASN A 50 29.00 0.50 9.70
CA ASN A 50 29.72 0.78 10.94
C ASN A 50 30.56 -0.41 11.41
N GLY A 51 30.03 -1.63 11.32
CA GLY A 51 30.76 -2.86 11.65
C GLY A 51 31.97 -3.07 10.75
N LEU A 52 31.86 -2.71 9.48
CA LEU A 52 32.96 -2.81 8.54
C LEU A 52 34.06 -1.77 8.79
N ARG A 53 33.68 -0.50 9.01
CA ARG A 53 34.65 0.55 9.38
C ARG A 53 35.48 0.12 10.60
N GLN A 54 34.81 -0.44 11.62
CA GLN A 54 35.49 -0.97 12.81
C GLN A 54 36.39 -2.17 12.51
N TYR A 55 35.98 -3.06 11.61
CA TYR A 55 36.79 -4.21 11.20
C TYR A 55 38.08 -3.76 10.49
N VAL A 56 37.98 -2.87 9.52
CA VAL A 56 39.15 -2.33 8.79
C VAL A 56 40.07 -1.55 9.71
N ALA A 57 39.53 -0.70 10.59
CA ALA A 57 40.31 0.02 11.59
C ALA A 57 41.09 -0.92 12.52
N LYS A 58 40.49 -2.03 12.97
CA LYS A 58 41.19 -3.07 13.77
C LYS A 58 42.29 -3.74 12.97
N GLN A 59 42.06 -4.03 11.70
CA GLN A 59 43.03 -4.65 10.82
C GLN A 59 44.24 -3.74 10.54
N ILE A 60 44.01 -2.43 10.42
CA ILE A 60 45.06 -1.40 10.32
C ILE A 60 45.87 -1.34 11.63
N ALA A 61 45.19 -1.36 12.78
CA ALA A 61 45.84 -1.34 14.10
C ALA A 61 46.74 -2.57 14.34
N ILE A 62 46.33 -3.76 13.90
CA ILE A 62 47.09 -5.02 14.05
C ILE A 62 48.42 -4.98 13.27
N VAL A 63 48.43 -4.31 12.11
CA VAL A 63 49.63 -4.17 11.26
C VAL A 63 50.56 -3.07 11.75
N GLY A 64 50.14 -2.27 12.73
CA GLY A 64 50.93 -1.19 13.32
C GLY A 64 50.80 0.16 12.61
N GLY A 65 49.75 0.34 11.80
CA GLY A 65 49.35 1.62 11.21
C GLY A 65 48.51 2.48 12.16
N ASP A 66 48.33 3.76 11.81
CA ASP A 66 47.47 4.68 12.56
C ASP A 66 45.99 4.28 12.39
N PRO A 67 45.26 3.89 13.45
CA PRO A 67 43.92 3.32 13.37
C PRO A 67 42.80 4.35 13.13
N ASP A 68 43.14 5.55 12.66
CA ASP A 68 42.18 6.62 12.45
C ASP A 68 41.08 6.20 11.46
N LEU A 69 39.82 6.50 11.83
CA LEU A 69 38.63 6.04 11.10
C LEU A 69 38.51 6.72 9.74
N ASP A 70 38.90 7.99 9.64
CA ASP A 70 38.93 8.75 8.37
C ASP A 70 39.99 8.18 7.41
N TYR A 71 41.13 7.72 7.95
CA TYR A 71 42.16 7.07 7.16
C TYR A 71 41.71 5.69 6.65
N ALA A 72 41.00 4.92 7.50
CA ALA A 72 40.40 3.64 7.11
C ALA A 72 39.35 3.80 6.00
N GLU A 73 38.50 4.83 6.09
CA GLU A 73 37.50 5.17 5.08
C GLU A 73 38.16 5.53 3.73
N SER A 74 39.21 6.36 3.76
CA SER A 74 39.98 6.70 2.55
C SER A 74 40.64 5.48 1.89
N CYS A 75 41.03 4.47 2.67
CA CYS A 75 41.61 3.23 2.15
C CYS A 75 40.56 2.35 1.45
N ILE A 76 39.33 2.31 2.00
CA ILE A 76 38.19 1.61 1.41
C ILE A 76 37.76 2.27 0.11
N GLU A 77 37.60 3.60 0.10
CA GLU A 77 37.15 4.38 -1.07
C GLU A 77 38.14 4.36 -2.24
N ASN A 78 39.44 4.46 -1.97
CA ASN A 78 40.45 4.56 -3.03
C ASN A 78 40.95 3.19 -3.54
N GLY A 79 40.49 2.08 -2.96
CA GLY A 79 41.02 0.74 -3.30
C GLY A 79 42.51 0.55 -2.97
N LYS A 80 43.10 1.48 -2.19
CA LYS A 80 44.55 1.56 -1.91
C LYS A 80 45.00 0.64 -0.77
N ILE A 81 44.19 -0.33 -0.40
CA ILE A 81 44.51 -1.33 0.62
C ILE A 81 45.77 -2.12 0.23
N HIS A 82 46.04 -2.29 -1.07
CA HIS A 82 47.30 -2.84 -1.57
C HIS A 82 48.55 -2.03 -1.15
N ALA A 83 48.46 -0.69 -1.11
CA ALA A 83 49.59 0.16 -0.72
C ALA A 83 49.90 0.11 0.79
N PHE A 84 48.97 -0.42 1.59
CA PHE A 84 49.13 -0.63 3.03
C PHE A 84 50.01 -1.85 3.34
N VAL A 85 49.83 -2.92 2.57
CA VAL A 85 50.54 -4.20 2.73
C VAL A 85 52.01 -4.11 2.29
N ASP A 86 52.31 -3.24 1.31
CA ASP A 86 53.68 -3.03 0.81
C ASP A 86 54.56 -2.16 1.73
N ASN A 87 53.97 -1.37 2.64
CA ASN A 87 54.72 -0.40 3.47
C ASN A 87 55.19 -0.96 4.83
N TYR A 88 54.64 -2.09 5.28
CA TYR A 88 55.01 -2.70 6.57
C TYR A 88 55.80 -3.99 6.34
N GLN A 89 56.92 -4.14 7.05
CA GLN A 89 57.74 -5.36 7.05
C GLN A 89 57.04 -6.51 7.80
N LEU A 90 55.87 -6.94 7.34
CA LEU A 90 55.21 -8.15 7.81
C LEU A 90 55.86 -9.38 7.16
N GLU A 91 55.85 -10.52 7.85
CA GLU A 91 56.18 -11.80 7.21
C GLU A 91 55.28 -11.99 5.98
N GLU A 92 55.90 -12.35 4.84
CA GLU A 92 55.27 -12.38 3.51
C GLU A 92 53.94 -13.16 3.45
N ARG A 93 53.75 -14.13 4.36
CA ARG A 93 52.50 -14.89 4.50
C ARG A 93 51.39 -14.12 5.23
N GLN A 94 51.67 -13.50 6.37
CA GLN A 94 50.65 -12.73 7.10
C GLN A 94 50.16 -11.53 6.30
N ALA A 95 51.07 -10.86 5.58
CA ALA A 95 50.74 -9.77 4.66
C ALA A 95 49.76 -10.20 3.56
N ARG A 96 50.00 -11.38 2.95
CA ARG A 96 49.14 -11.94 1.90
C ARG A 96 47.77 -12.37 2.42
N ASP A 97 47.72 -13.04 3.56
CA ASP A 97 46.46 -13.50 4.16
C ASP A 97 45.56 -12.31 4.56
N MET A 98 46.15 -11.23 5.07
CA MET A 98 45.43 -10.00 5.38
C MET A 98 44.94 -9.29 4.12
N LEU A 99 45.77 -9.23 3.07
CA LEU A 99 45.37 -8.63 1.79
C LEU A 99 44.17 -9.37 1.19
N GLU A 100 44.22 -10.70 1.16
CA GLU A 100 43.13 -11.53 0.65
C GLU A 100 41.84 -11.34 1.45
N ALA A 101 41.93 -11.32 2.78
CA ALA A 101 40.78 -11.08 3.65
C ALA A 101 40.12 -9.72 3.39
N VAL A 102 40.93 -8.67 3.16
CA VAL A 102 40.40 -7.34 2.91
C VAL A 102 39.84 -7.19 1.49
N THR A 103 40.49 -7.79 0.48
CA THR A 103 39.97 -7.82 -0.90
C THR A 103 38.63 -8.56 -0.98
N LEU A 104 38.48 -9.69 -0.28
CA LEU A 104 37.21 -10.41 -0.19
C LEU A 104 36.12 -9.50 0.40
N ARG A 105 36.46 -8.73 1.44
CA ARG A 105 35.55 -7.80 2.09
C ARG A 105 35.15 -6.61 1.20
N GLN A 106 36.05 -6.14 0.34
CA GLN A 106 35.73 -5.13 -0.67
C GLN A 106 34.74 -5.65 -1.73
N GLN A 107 34.87 -6.92 -2.13
CA GLN A 107 33.89 -7.52 -3.05
C GLN A 107 32.50 -7.64 -2.42
N GLU A 108 32.44 -7.98 -1.13
CA GLU A 108 31.17 -8.01 -0.40
C GLU A 108 30.56 -6.61 -0.22
N LEU A 109 31.40 -5.57 -0.07
CA LEU A 109 30.97 -4.18 -0.09
C LEU A 109 30.36 -3.77 -1.43
N GLU A 110 31.03 -4.09 -2.53
CA GLU A 110 30.56 -3.74 -3.86
C GLU A 110 29.21 -4.44 -4.18
N ALA A 111 29.07 -5.71 -3.75
CA ALA A 111 27.81 -6.44 -3.87
C ALA A 111 26.69 -5.79 -3.04
N LEU A 112 27.01 -5.31 -1.84
CA LEU A 112 26.06 -4.61 -0.98
C LEU A 112 25.65 -3.26 -1.58
N GLU A 113 26.60 -2.48 -2.11
CA GLU A 113 26.34 -1.21 -2.78
C GLU A 113 25.37 -1.37 -3.95
N ARG A 114 25.57 -2.41 -4.77
CA ARG A 114 24.64 -2.77 -5.84
C ARG A 114 23.24 -3.11 -5.30
N THR A 115 23.16 -3.85 -4.20
CA THR A 115 21.88 -4.21 -3.58
C THR A 115 21.15 -2.97 -3.04
N ILE A 116 21.87 -2.02 -2.44
CA ILE A 116 21.29 -0.73 -2.00
C ILE A 116 20.73 0.04 -3.19
N VAL A 117 21.49 0.11 -4.29
CA VAL A 117 21.09 0.82 -5.50
C VAL A 117 19.81 0.22 -6.08
N GLU A 118 19.73 -1.10 -6.21
CA GLU A 118 18.53 -1.79 -6.71
C GLU A 118 17.30 -1.51 -5.85
N VAL A 119 17.46 -1.54 -4.52
CA VAL A 119 16.37 -1.30 -3.59
C VAL A 119 15.92 0.18 -3.60
N ARG A 120 16.87 1.12 -3.70
CA ARG A 120 16.58 2.55 -3.88
C ARG A 120 15.83 2.79 -5.19
N ASP A 121 16.22 2.13 -6.27
CA ASP A 121 15.60 2.31 -7.57
C ASP A 121 14.16 1.75 -7.58
N LEU A 122 13.93 0.61 -6.90
CA LEU A 122 12.58 0.11 -6.61
C LEU A 122 11.73 1.10 -5.79
N PHE A 123 12.35 1.82 -4.84
CA PHE A 123 11.67 2.86 -4.07
C PHE A 123 11.28 4.07 -4.93
N VAL A 124 12.15 4.51 -5.85
CA VAL A 124 11.84 5.59 -6.80
C VAL A 124 10.67 5.18 -7.70
N GLU A 125 10.67 3.94 -8.19
CA GLU A 125 9.59 3.41 -9.02
C GLU A 125 8.27 3.33 -8.25
N THR A 126 8.29 2.85 -7.00
CA THR A 126 7.08 2.83 -6.15
C THR A 126 6.61 4.22 -5.75
N ALA A 127 7.51 5.17 -5.49
CA ALA A 127 7.17 6.56 -5.21
C ALA A 127 6.48 7.22 -6.42
N LEU A 128 6.95 6.92 -7.64
CA LEU A 128 6.35 7.39 -8.88
C LEU A 128 4.94 6.82 -9.10
N LEU A 129 4.76 5.51 -8.89
CA LEU A 129 3.47 4.82 -8.97
C LEU A 129 2.46 5.34 -7.93
N VAL A 130 2.94 5.74 -6.75
CA VAL A 130 2.13 6.30 -5.66
C VAL A 130 1.75 7.76 -5.93
N ALA A 131 2.64 8.59 -6.48
CA ALA A 131 2.31 9.95 -6.90
C ALA A 131 1.20 9.96 -7.95
N ALA A 132 1.19 8.96 -8.85
CA ALA A 132 0.11 8.75 -9.81
C ALA A 132 -1.23 8.33 -9.15
N GLN A 133 -1.21 7.73 -7.96
CA GLN A 133 -2.40 7.27 -7.23
C GLN A 133 -2.93 8.26 -6.18
N GLY A 134 -2.32 9.45 -6.01
CA GLY A 134 -2.77 10.47 -5.03
C GLY A 134 -4.22 10.94 -5.19
N SER A 135 -4.80 10.80 -6.38
CA SER A 135 -6.23 11.04 -6.67
C SER A 135 -7.14 9.97 -6.04
N VAL A 136 -6.68 8.73 -5.87
CA VAL A 136 -7.54 7.61 -5.45
C VAL A 136 -7.89 7.69 -3.96
N ILE A 137 -7.00 8.18 -3.10
CA ILE A 137 -7.24 8.31 -1.65
C ILE A 137 -8.36 9.33 -1.38
N ASP A 138 -8.29 10.50 -1.99
CA ASP A 138 -9.31 11.56 -1.86
C ASP A 138 -10.68 11.08 -2.39
N ASN A 139 -10.64 10.24 -3.43
CA ASN A 139 -11.83 9.59 -3.95
C ASN A 139 -12.39 8.50 -3.01
N ILE A 140 -11.59 7.77 -2.24
CA ILE A 140 -12.09 6.78 -1.26
C ILE A 140 -12.95 7.45 -0.19
N GLU A 141 -12.46 8.55 0.38
CA GLU A 141 -13.17 9.28 1.43
C GLU A 141 -14.50 9.83 0.88
N LEU A 142 -14.45 10.44 -0.31
CA LEU A 142 -15.63 10.88 -1.06
C LEU A 142 -16.61 9.73 -1.37
N HIS A 143 -16.12 8.54 -1.73
CA HIS A 143 -16.95 7.38 -2.06
C HIS A 143 -17.52 6.68 -0.81
N VAL A 144 -16.82 6.70 0.33
CA VAL A 144 -17.34 6.27 1.63
C VAL A 144 -18.44 7.21 2.09
N GLU A 145 -18.23 8.52 1.98
CA GLU A 145 -19.22 9.53 2.31
C GLU A 145 -20.48 9.39 1.42
N ARG A 146 -20.31 9.22 0.11
CA ARG A 146 -21.42 8.99 -0.82
C ARG A 146 -22.18 7.70 -0.53
N ALA A 147 -21.47 6.60 -0.27
CA ALA A 147 -22.12 5.32 0.08
C ALA A 147 -22.90 5.41 1.40
N ALA A 148 -22.37 6.14 2.40
CA ALA A 148 -23.07 6.39 3.64
C ALA A 148 -24.33 7.25 3.43
N ALA A 149 -24.24 8.27 2.56
CA ALA A 149 -25.36 9.13 2.18
C ALA A 149 -26.46 8.37 1.42
N GLU A 150 -26.08 7.52 0.46
CA GLU A 150 -27.01 6.66 -0.29
C GLU A 150 -27.70 5.64 0.62
N ALA A 151 -26.96 4.99 1.52
CA ALA A 151 -27.54 4.07 2.50
C ALA A 151 -28.52 4.80 3.43
N ALA A 152 -28.20 6.02 3.86
CA ALA A 152 -29.09 6.85 4.67
C ALA A 152 -30.37 7.26 3.90
N SER A 153 -30.23 7.65 2.64
CA SER A 153 -31.35 7.96 1.74
C SER A 153 -32.24 6.72 1.53
N GLY A 154 -31.65 5.57 1.23
CA GLY A 154 -32.36 4.29 1.09
C GLY A 154 -33.16 3.92 2.34
N ARG A 155 -32.56 4.04 3.54
CA ARG A 155 -33.28 3.85 4.81
C ARG A 155 -34.50 4.78 4.94
N LYS A 156 -34.36 6.05 4.54
CA LYS A 156 -35.47 7.03 4.58
C LYS A 156 -36.57 6.67 3.59
N GLN A 157 -36.21 6.23 2.38
CA GLN A 157 -37.17 5.78 1.37
C GLN A 157 -37.93 4.53 1.82
N LEU A 158 -37.25 3.52 2.36
CA LEU A 158 -37.88 2.30 2.91
C LEU A 158 -38.84 2.63 4.06
N LYS A 159 -38.46 3.53 4.97
CA LYS A 159 -39.34 4.00 6.06
C LYS A 159 -40.59 4.68 5.53
N SER A 160 -40.44 5.53 4.50
CA SER A 160 -41.58 6.21 3.86
C SER A 160 -42.49 5.22 3.12
N ALA A 161 -41.91 4.27 2.39
CA ALA A 161 -42.64 3.22 1.70
C ALA A 161 -43.46 2.35 2.67
N GLY A 162 -42.89 1.99 3.83
CA GLY A 162 -43.62 1.28 4.88
C GLY A 162 -44.84 2.06 5.39
N LYS A 163 -44.69 3.37 5.63
CA LYS A 163 -45.81 4.25 6.03
C LYS A 163 -46.89 4.33 4.94
N LYS A 164 -46.50 4.51 3.68
CA LYS A 164 -47.42 4.58 2.52
C LYS A 164 -48.16 3.26 2.30
N LYS A 165 -47.48 2.11 2.42
CA LYS A 165 -48.11 0.78 2.35
C LYS A 165 -49.19 0.63 3.43
N ARG A 166 -48.88 0.99 4.67
CA ARG A 166 -49.84 0.89 5.79
C ARG A 166 -51.06 1.80 5.60
N SER A 167 -50.87 3.03 5.11
CA SER A 167 -51.99 3.93 4.86
C SER A 167 -52.83 3.50 3.64
N ALA A 168 -52.20 2.96 2.59
CA ALA A 168 -52.91 2.41 1.43
C ALA A 168 -53.79 1.21 1.81
N LEU A 169 -53.31 0.31 2.68
CA LEU A 169 -54.11 -0.81 3.18
C LEU A 169 -55.34 -0.33 3.97
N LYS A 170 -55.18 0.69 4.83
CA LYS A 170 -56.31 1.30 5.56
C LYS A 170 -57.32 1.94 4.60
N LYS A 171 -56.86 2.69 3.60
CA LYS A 171 -57.74 3.32 2.60
C LYS A 171 -58.51 2.28 1.77
N LYS A 172 -57.84 1.19 1.36
CA LYS A 172 -58.50 0.08 0.65
C LYS A 172 -59.59 -0.58 1.50
N ALA A 173 -59.35 -0.78 2.79
CA ALA A 173 -60.35 -1.34 3.70
C ALA A 173 -61.59 -0.43 3.84
N ILE A 174 -61.40 0.89 3.97
CA ILE A 174 -62.50 1.86 4.06
C ILE A 174 -63.31 1.89 2.77
N LEU A 175 -62.64 1.97 1.62
CA LEU A 175 -63.31 1.96 0.30
C LEU A 175 -64.08 0.65 0.07
N GLY A 176 -63.50 -0.49 0.47
CA GLY A 176 -64.18 -1.79 0.41
C GLY A 176 -65.45 -1.84 1.26
N ALA A 177 -65.38 -1.33 2.51
CA ALA A 177 -66.54 -1.29 3.41
C ALA A 177 -67.67 -0.40 2.88
N ILE A 178 -67.34 0.79 2.35
CA ILE A 178 -68.33 1.69 1.73
C ILE A 178 -68.98 1.02 0.51
N GLY A 179 -68.17 0.42 -0.36
CA GLY A 179 -68.67 -0.30 -1.54
C GLY A 179 -69.62 -1.44 -1.17
N SER A 180 -69.30 -2.23 -0.14
CA SER A 180 -70.20 -3.30 0.34
C SER A 180 -71.52 -2.77 0.89
N ALA A 181 -71.50 -1.65 1.64
CA ALA A 181 -72.73 -1.08 2.20
C ALA A 181 -73.68 -0.56 1.11
N VAL A 182 -73.14 0.09 0.08
CA VAL A 182 -73.94 0.58 -1.07
C VAL A 182 -74.54 -0.59 -1.86
N ALA A 183 -73.77 -1.66 -2.09
CA ALA A 183 -74.27 -2.84 -2.78
C ALA A 183 -75.42 -3.51 -2.03
N VAL A 184 -75.31 -3.67 -0.70
CA VAL A 184 -76.39 -4.24 0.13
C VAL A 184 -77.64 -3.36 0.07
N GLY A 185 -77.49 -2.04 0.18
CA GLY A 185 -78.59 -1.09 0.07
C GLY A 185 -79.36 -1.23 -1.24
N LEU A 186 -78.65 -1.22 -2.38
CA LEU A 186 -79.25 -1.41 -3.70
C LEU A 186 -80.02 -2.73 -3.81
N ILE A 187 -79.43 -3.83 -3.34
CA ILE A 187 -80.09 -5.15 -3.35
C ILE A 187 -81.38 -5.11 -2.53
N THR A 188 -81.36 -4.53 -1.32
CA THR A 188 -82.57 -4.45 -0.49
C THR A 188 -83.68 -3.63 -1.13
N THR A 189 -83.36 -2.51 -1.78
CA THR A 189 -84.36 -1.74 -2.53
C THR A 189 -84.97 -2.50 -3.70
N VAL A 190 -84.17 -3.27 -4.45
CA VAL A 190 -84.67 -4.05 -5.59
C VAL A 190 -85.55 -5.23 -5.14
N VAL A 191 -85.28 -5.82 -3.98
CA VAL A 191 -86.06 -6.96 -3.46
C VAL A 191 -87.42 -6.52 -2.89
N ILE A 192 -87.53 -5.30 -2.39
CA ILE A 192 -88.76 -4.76 -1.79
C ILE A 192 -89.73 -4.22 -2.86
N LEU A 193 -89.21 -3.78 -4.02
CA LEU A 193 -89.96 -3.20 -5.13
C LEU A 193 -90.50 -4.27 -6.08
#